data_AF-A0A7G7BGV4-F1
#
_entry.id   AF-A0A7G7BGV4-F1
#
_cell.length_a   1.000
_cell.length_b   1.000
_cell.length_c   1.000
_cell.angle_alpha   90.00
_cell.angle_beta   90.00
_cell.angle_gamma   90.00
#
_symmetry.space_group_name_H-M   'P 1'
#
loop_
_entity.id
_entity.type
_entity.pdbx_description
1 polymer ?
#
loop_
_entity_poly.entity_id
_entity_poly.type
_entity_poly.pdbx_seq_one_letter_code
_entity_poly.pdbx_strand_id
1 'polypeptide(L)'
;MTTPALDAHVRLDSHPTHSSAVTASLTGAQAHIAHLALEADGWTPVGENILVLARIDSEEPYWAQQAASALNVAGITTEITPGLREAIDEEWTWANYPMPWCTRSEIREVSAEAQKIHDDIRHGHLLIHAHAQDGHTTVAVGTYLSGGKSVYLHGENHLRQIADTFDSPAQALVAFEKMHGDTMRPGPARMTDTERAAAKAQTQLGAPAVEPEPPSPGPETVPVYAGDVSDHDALLDTFLDAHSDWSKWRTWSDETTHAIHEDQTLRIELIHESPADDTAWTVAAYETPVSDRMWALTATGATPAPVLQELLDDLADGEWDTAVGTPVDEKTVTTATQPLTDAGWNHTVDGRWIRWTTPAGDAGVQFDAFAAQHHPEQALATWTVWAGPNPDRPTWTLHASPHTPSSLLANLSENLAHGTGTHQAQAIGHERRANLAASPPTIPAPKAGPAVSRTR
;
A
#
# COMPACT_ATOMS: atom_id res chain seq x y z
N MET A 1 -36.37 -42.10 9.80
CA MET A 1 -36.50 -41.21 10.96
C MET A 1 -35.95 -39.88 10.51
N THR A 2 -36.77 -38.83 10.47
CA THR A 2 -36.32 -37.47 10.10
C THR A 2 -35.57 -36.88 11.28
N THR A 3 -34.29 -36.57 11.10
CA THR A 3 -33.49 -35.80 12.06
C THR A 3 -34.24 -34.48 12.34
N PRO A 4 -34.47 -34.08 13.60
CA PRO A 4 -35.08 -32.79 13.89
C PRO A 4 -34.20 -31.69 13.30
N ALA A 5 -34.80 -30.76 12.56
CA ALA A 5 -34.08 -29.61 12.00
C ALA A 5 -33.54 -28.76 13.15
N LEU A 6 -32.26 -28.41 13.06
CA LEU A 6 -31.63 -27.49 14.00
C LEU A 6 -32.12 -26.07 13.73
N ASP A 7 -32.32 -25.28 14.79
CA ASP A 7 -32.62 -23.85 14.67
C ASP A 7 -31.34 -23.07 14.34
N ALA A 8 -30.81 -23.32 13.15
CA ALA A 8 -29.63 -22.71 12.59
C ALA A 8 -29.83 -22.52 11.08
N HIS A 9 -29.56 -21.31 10.61
CA HIS A 9 -29.59 -20.94 9.20
C HIS A 9 -28.25 -20.32 8.79
N VAL A 10 -27.70 -20.80 7.68
CA VAL A 10 -26.44 -20.32 7.10
C VAL A 10 -26.72 -19.74 5.73
N ARG A 11 -26.44 -18.46 5.54
CA ARG A 11 -26.44 -17.83 4.22
C ARG A 11 -25.01 -17.74 3.70
N LEU A 12 -24.75 -18.37 2.57
CA LEU A 12 -23.49 -18.33 1.84
C LEU A 12 -23.59 -17.33 0.68
N ASP A 13 -22.67 -16.37 0.62
CA ASP A 13 -22.65 -15.30 -0.36
C ASP A 13 -21.23 -15.01 -0.84
N SER A 14 -21.07 -14.48 -2.04
CA SER A 14 -19.76 -14.06 -2.54
C SER A 14 -19.20 -12.91 -1.69
N HIS A 15 -17.89 -12.88 -1.48
CA HIS A 15 -17.27 -11.80 -0.72
C HIS A 15 -17.36 -10.48 -1.50
N PRO A 16 -17.77 -9.35 -0.88
CA PRO A 16 -18.08 -8.11 -1.59
C PRO A 16 -16.87 -7.46 -2.29
N THR A 17 -15.66 -7.71 -1.79
CA THR A 17 -14.41 -7.09 -2.30
C THR A 17 -13.38 -8.09 -2.84
N HIS A 18 -13.61 -9.40 -2.69
CA HIS A 18 -12.64 -10.44 -3.06
C HIS A 18 -13.36 -11.49 -3.90
N SER A 19 -13.11 -11.50 -5.21
CA SER A 19 -13.93 -12.23 -6.18
C SER A 19 -13.98 -13.74 -5.98
N SER A 20 -12.94 -14.35 -5.41
CA SER A 20 -12.92 -15.79 -5.12
C SER A 20 -13.46 -16.15 -3.74
N ALA A 21 -13.41 -15.24 -2.76
CA ALA A 21 -13.75 -15.57 -1.38
C ALA A 21 -15.27 -15.68 -1.16
N VAL A 22 -15.67 -16.45 -0.16
CA VAL A 22 -17.08 -16.68 0.22
C VAL A 22 -17.31 -16.28 1.66
N THR A 23 -18.44 -15.63 1.94
CA THR A 23 -18.90 -15.28 3.28
C THR A 23 -20.01 -16.21 3.74
N ALA A 24 -20.04 -16.54 5.03
CA ALA A 24 -21.12 -17.28 5.68
C ALA A 24 -21.71 -16.40 6.79
N SER A 25 -22.99 -16.06 6.68
CA SER A 25 -23.76 -15.34 7.71
C SER A 25 -24.68 -16.31 8.44
N LEU A 26 -24.57 -16.37 9.76
CA LEU A 26 -25.25 -17.37 10.59
C LEU A 26 -26.37 -16.73 11.41
N THR A 27 -27.51 -17.41 11.52
CA THR A 27 -28.66 -16.97 12.35
C THR A 27 -29.34 -18.16 13.01
N GLY A 28 -30.16 -17.92 14.04
CA GLY A 28 -30.90 -18.95 14.79
C GLY A 28 -30.32 -19.24 16.19
N ALA A 29 -31.12 -19.83 17.08
CA ALA A 29 -30.70 -20.08 18.47
C ALA A 29 -29.57 -21.12 18.59
N GLN A 30 -29.36 -21.94 17.55
CA GLN A 30 -28.33 -22.97 17.48
C GLN A 30 -27.24 -22.65 16.44
N ALA A 31 -27.10 -21.38 16.03
CA ALA A 31 -26.09 -20.92 15.06
C ALA A 31 -24.65 -21.36 15.42
N HIS A 32 -24.31 -21.45 16.71
CA HIS A 32 -23.01 -21.92 17.17
C HIS A 32 -22.63 -23.33 16.67
N ILE A 33 -23.61 -24.20 16.39
CA ILE A 33 -23.34 -25.54 15.83
C ILE A 33 -22.84 -25.42 14.39
N ALA A 34 -23.47 -24.56 13.58
CA ALA A 34 -23.02 -24.27 12.23
C ALA A 34 -21.66 -23.57 12.23
N HIS A 35 -21.44 -22.67 13.20
CA HIS A 35 -20.17 -21.95 13.37
C HIS A 35 -19.00 -22.93 13.57
N LEU A 36 -19.12 -23.84 14.55
CA LEU A 36 -18.09 -24.84 14.85
C LEU A 36 -17.86 -25.81 13.68
N ALA A 37 -18.91 -26.17 12.95
CA ALA A 37 -18.79 -27.03 11.77
C ALA A 37 -18.02 -26.34 10.65
N LEU A 38 -18.34 -25.07 10.36
CA LEU A 38 -17.64 -24.28 9.35
C LEU A 38 -16.19 -24.01 9.74
N GLU A 39 -15.89 -23.68 11.00
CA GLU A 39 -14.50 -23.54 11.47
C GLU A 39 -13.69 -24.82 11.29
N ALA A 40 -14.29 -25.98 11.60
CA ALA A 40 -13.66 -27.28 11.39
C ALA A 40 -13.37 -27.57 9.90
N ASP A 41 -14.17 -27.00 9.00
CA ASP A 41 -14.02 -27.09 7.54
C ASP A 41 -13.13 -25.96 6.97
N GLY A 42 -12.39 -25.23 7.82
CA GLY A 42 -11.40 -24.24 7.40
C GLY A 42 -11.94 -22.83 7.16
N TRP A 43 -13.18 -22.54 7.58
CA TRP A 43 -13.69 -21.17 7.55
C TRP A 43 -13.10 -20.36 8.70
N THR A 44 -12.74 -19.10 8.43
CA THR A 44 -12.16 -18.19 9.42
C THR A 44 -13.25 -17.28 9.99
N PRO A 45 -13.43 -17.21 11.32
CA PRO A 45 -14.36 -16.29 11.94
C PRO A 45 -13.86 -14.85 11.81
N VAL A 46 -14.72 -13.96 11.31
CA VAL A 46 -14.42 -12.52 11.11
C VAL A 46 -15.38 -11.60 11.86
N GLY A 47 -16.44 -12.17 12.44
CA GLY A 47 -17.39 -11.52 13.33
C GLY A 47 -18.19 -12.58 14.10
N GLU A 48 -19.04 -12.14 15.05
CA GLU A 48 -19.76 -13.05 15.97
C GLU A 48 -20.58 -14.13 15.26
N ASN A 49 -21.17 -13.81 14.10
CA ASN A 49 -21.96 -14.74 13.30
C ASN A 49 -21.56 -14.70 11.83
N ILE A 50 -20.31 -14.33 11.55
CA ILE A 50 -19.81 -14.20 10.17
C ILE A 50 -18.47 -14.90 10.04
N LEU A 51 -18.38 -15.81 9.08
CA LEU A 51 -17.14 -16.49 8.71
C LEU A 51 -16.82 -16.23 7.24
N VAL A 52 -15.54 -16.35 6.90
CA VAL A 52 -15.03 -16.23 5.53
C VAL A 52 -14.26 -17.49 5.15
N LEU A 53 -14.54 -18.00 3.97
CA LEU A 53 -13.71 -18.97 3.27
C LEU A 53 -12.89 -18.22 2.22
N ALA A 54 -11.58 -18.27 2.37
CA ALA A 54 -10.62 -17.74 1.40
C ALA A 54 -9.45 -18.71 1.31
N ARG A 55 -9.10 -19.13 0.09
CA ARG A 55 -8.17 -20.22 -0.17
C ARG A 55 -7.16 -19.82 -1.23
N ILE A 56 -5.99 -20.47 -1.23
CA ILE A 56 -4.91 -20.22 -2.20
C ILE A 56 -5.12 -20.94 -3.54
N ASP A 57 -6.18 -21.73 -3.64
CA ASP A 57 -6.55 -22.49 -4.84
C ASP A 57 -7.71 -21.89 -5.64
N SER A 58 -8.30 -20.80 -5.16
CA SER A 58 -9.46 -20.14 -5.78
C SER A 58 -10.68 -21.04 -6.01
N GLU A 59 -10.78 -22.19 -5.32
CA GLU A 59 -11.89 -23.15 -5.43
C GLU A 59 -12.93 -22.97 -4.31
N GLU A 60 -12.99 -21.80 -3.66
CA GLU A 60 -13.93 -21.53 -2.58
C GLU A 60 -15.41 -21.75 -2.97
N PRO A 61 -15.90 -21.43 -4.20
CA PRO A 61 -17.26 -21.78 -4.59
C PRO A 61 -17.55 -23.29 -4.50
N TYR A 62 -16.62 -24.12 -4.97
CA TYR A 62 -16.74 -25.58 -4.88
C TYR A 62 -16.79 -26.04 -3.41
N TRP A 63 -15.87 -25.54 -2.58
CA TRP A 63 -15.83 -25.89 -1.15
C TRP A 63 -17.03 -25.35 -0.37
N ALA A 64 -17.56 -24.20 -0.74
CA ALA A 64 -18.81 -23.65 -0.17
C ALA A 64 -20.02 -24.54 -0.51
N GLN A 65 -20.08 -25.10 -1.72
CA GLN A 65 -21.11 -26.07 -2.08
C GLN A 65 -21.00 -27.38 -1.28
N GLN A 66 -19.77 -27.86 -1.03
CA GLN A 66 -19.53 -29.02 -0.18
C GLN A 66 -19.95 -28.75 1.27
N ALA A 67 -19.56 -27.61 1.83
CA ALA A 67 -19.97 -27.18 3.17
C ALA A 67 -21.49 -27.07 3.30
N ALA A 68 -22.16 -26.46 2.31
CA ALA A 68 -23.62 -26.40 2.28
C ALA A 68 -24.27 -27.79 2.28
N SER A 69 -23.73 -28.71 1.47
CA SER A 69 -24.23 -30.10 1.41
C SER A 69 -24.07 -30.81 2.75
N ALA A 70 -22.91 -30.66 3.41
CA ALA A 70 -22.64 -31.25 4.72
C ALA A 70 -23.56 -30.68 5.82
N LEU A 71 -23.76 -29.35 5.84
CA LEU A 71 -24.66 -28.69 6.78
C LEU A 71 -26.12 -29.14 6.61
N ASN A 72 -26.60 -29.28 5.37
CA ASN A 72 -27.95 -29.81 5.11
C ASN A 72 -28.11 -31.25 5.59
N VAL A 73 -27.09 -32.11 5.42
CA VAL A 73 -27.09 -33.48 5.97
C VAL A 73 -27.15 -33.48 7.50
N ALA A 74 -26.51 -32.49 8.14
CA ALA A 74 -26.58 -32.27 9.58
C ALA A 74 -27.93 -31.66 10.06
N GLY A 75 -28.86 -31.34 9.15
CA GLY A 75 -30.16 -30.76 9.47
C GLY A 75 -30.13 -29.25 9.72
N ILE A 76 -29.09 -28.55 9.25
CA ILE A 76 -28.94 -27.09 9.29
C ILE A 76 -29.43 -26.54 7.96
N THR A 77 -30.24 -25.47 7.98
CA THR A 77 -30.76 -24.88 6.74
C THR A 77 -29.68 -24.02 6.11
N THR A 78 -29.42 -24.19 4.81
CA THR A 78 -28.45 -23.39 4.06
C THR A 78 -29.09 -22.66 2.90
N GLU A 79 -28.74 -21.40 2.71
CA GLU A 79 -29.09 -20.58 1.55
C GLU A 79 -27.82 -20.22 0.79
N ILE A 80 -27.78 -20.50 -0.52
CA ILE A 80 -26.71 -20.03 -1.42
C ILE A 80 -27.31 -18.92 -2.27
N THR A 81 -26.73 -17.73 -2.24
CA THR A 81 -27.24 -16.59 -3.02
C THR A 81 -27.12 -16.82 -4.52
N PRO A 82 -27.90 -16.11 -5.36
CA PRO A 82 -27.80 -16.24 -6.81
C PRO A 82 -26.40 -15.96 -7.37
N GLY A 83 -25.69 -14.95 -6.83
CA GLY A 83 -24.35 -14.61 -7.27
C GLY A 83 -23.33 -15.71 -6.96
N LEU A 84 -23.39 -16.29 -5.75
CA LEU A 84 -22.54 -17.43 -5.42
C LEU A 84 -22.94 -18.68 -6.20
N ARG A 85 -24.24 -18.87 -6.49
CA ARG A 85 -24.72 -19.97 -7.34
C ARG A 85 -24.12 -19.88 -8.74
N GLU A 86 -24.12 -18.69 -9.33
CA GLU A 86 -23.49 -18.45 -10.64
C GLU A 86 -22.00 -18.79 -10.61
N ALA A 87 -21.27 -18.36 -9.58
CA ALA A 87 -19.85 -18.70 -9.41
C ALA A 87 -19.58 -20.21 -9.17
N ILE A 88 -20.51 -20.92 -8.53
CA ILE A 88 -20.44 -22.38 -8.37
C ILE A 88 -20.65 -23.09 -9.70
N ASP A 89 -21.59 -22.60 -10.50
CA ASP A 89 -21.94 -23.16 -11.80
C ASP A 89 -20.92 -22.74 -12.88
N GLU A 90 -20.23 -21.62 -12.68
CA GLU A 90 -19.07 -21.17 -13.45
C GLU A 90 -17.87 -22.06 -13.13
N GLU A 91 -17.71 -23.12 -13.92
CA GLU A 91 -16.54 -23.99 -13.82
C GLU A 91 -15.25 -23.25 -14.18
N TRP A 92 -14.57 -22.70 -13.18
CA TRP A 92 -13.22 -22.10 -13.31
C TRP A 92 -12.27 -23.05 -14.04
N THR A 93 -11.38 -22.54 -14.90
CA THR A 93 -10.43 -23.38 -15.66
C THR A 93 -9.00 -23.04 -15.29
N TRP A 94 -8.22 -24.05 -14.91
CA TRP A 94 -6.78 -23.90 -14.69
C TRP A 94 -6.05 -23.68 -16.02
N ALA A 95 -4.92 -22.98 -15.96
CA ALA A 95 -4.01 -22.91 -17.09
C ALA A 95 -3.64 -24.32 -17.55
N ASN A 96 -3.96 -24.65 -18.82
CA ASN A 96 -3.77 -25.95 -19.48
C ASN A 96 -4.86 -27.03 -19.26
N TYR A 97 -6.04 -26.68 -18.72
CA TYR A 97 -7.19 -27.60 -18.71
C TYR A 97 -7.90 -27.67 -20.09
N PRO A 98 -8.34 -28.85 -20.56
CA PRO A 98 -8.21 -30.18 -19.96
C PRO A 98 -6.78 -30.73 -20.08
N MET A 99 -6.27 -31.25 -18.97
CA MET A 99 -4.97 -31.93 -18.94
C MET A 99 -5.17 -33.43 -19.22
N PRO A 100 -4.47 -34.02 -20.21
CA PRO A 100 -4.64 -35.44 -20.53
C PRO A 100 -4.10 -36.41 -19.46
N TRP A 101 -3.42 -35.90 -18.43
CA TRP A 101 -2.81 -36.68 -17.35
C TRP A 101 -3.45 -36.48 -15.97
N CYS A 102 -4.48 -35.65 -15.84
CA CYS A 102 -5.12 -35.36 -14.55
C CYS A 102 -6.58 -34.95 -14.73
N THR A 103 -7.49 -35.56 -13.96
CA THR A 103 -8.90 -35.20 -13.89
C THR A 103 -9.12 -33.98 -13.01
N ARG A 104 -10.26 -33.30 -13.19
CA ARG A 104 -10.65 -32.15 -12.34
C ARG A 104 -10.69 -32.49 -10.85
N SER A 105 -11.12 -33.70 -10.50
CA SER A 105 -11.17 -34.13 -9.09
C SER A 105 -9.77 -34.29 -8.51
N GLU A 106 -8.84 -34.88 -9.28
CA GLU A 106 -7.44 -35.03 -8.88
C GLU A 106 -6.75 -33.66 -8.72
N ILE A 107 -7.06 -32.66 -9.56
CA ILE A 107 -6.55 -31.29 -9.36
C ILE A 107 -7.04 -30.71 -8.03
N ARG A 108 -8.32 -30.88 -7.70
CA ARG A 108 -8.88 -30.39 -6.43
C ARG A 108 -8.24 -31.08 -5.22
N GLU A 109 -7.92 -32.37 -5.33
CA GLU A 109 -7.20 -33.10 -4.27
C GLU A 109 -5.80 -32.52 -4.05
N VAL A 110 -5.02 -32.34 -5.12
CA VAL A 110 -3.67 -31.75 -5.03
C VAL A 110 -3.73 -30.32 -4.49
N SER A 111 -4.67 -29.50 -4.97
CA SER A 111 -4.88 -28.14 -4.47
C SER A 111 -5.30 -28.11 -3.00
N ALA A 112 -6.10 -29.08 -2.54
CA ALA A 112 -6.49 -29.19 -1.14
C ALA A 112 -5.32 -29.58 -0.24
N GLU A 113 -4.42 -30.45 -0.70
CA GLU A 113 -3.18 -30.76 0.02
C GLU A 113 -2.26 -29.54 0.10
N ALA A 114 -2.14 -28.78 -0.98
CA ALA A 114 -1.39 -27.52 -1.00
C ALA A 114 -1.95 -26.48 -0.03
N GLN A 115 -3.28 -26.31 0.00
CA GLN A 115 -3.97 -25.46 0.97
C GLN A 115 -3.65 -25.89 2.41
N LYS A 116 -3.68 -27.21 2.70
CA LYS A 116 -3.35 -27.72 4.03
C LYS A 116 -1.92 -27.37 4.45
N ILE A 117 -0.94 -27.50 3.54
CA ILE A 117 0.44 -27.09 3.82
C ILE A 117 0.51 -25.60 4.13
N HIS A 118 -0.20 -24.76 3.37
CA HIS A 118 -0.29 -23.33 3.64
C HIS A 118 -0.89 -23.03 5.01
N ASP A 119 -1.99 -23.70 5.38
CA ASP A 119 -2.61 -23.54 6.70
C ASP A 119 -1.69 -24.01 7.83
N ASP A 120 -0.96 -25.11 7.63
CA ASP A 120 0.01 -25.60 8.62
C ASP A 120 1.15 -24.59 8.85
N ILE A 121 1.62 -23.91 7.79
CA ILE A 121 2.61 -22.83 7.92
C ILE A 121 2.00 -21.63 8.64
N ARG A 122 0.81 -21.19 8.22
CA ARG A 122 0.10 -20.03 8.76
C ARG A 122 -0.19 -20.16 10.25
N HIS A 123 -0.63 -21.33 10.70
CA HIS A 123 -0.93 -21.61 12.11
C HIS A 123 0.30 -22.04 12.92
N GLY A 124 1.49 -22.09 12.30
CA GLY A 124 2.74 -22.47 12.96
C GLY A 124 2.87 -23.96 13.29
N HIS A 125 2.03 -24.82 12.71
CA HIS A 125 2.16 -26.28 12.82
C HIS A 125 3.38 -26.80 12.03
N LEU A 126 3.72 -26.13 10.94
CA LEU A 126 4.90 -26.36 10.11
C LEU A 126 5.84 -25.15 10.19
N LEU A 127 6.98 -25.32 10.86
CA LEU A 127 8.02 -24.29 10.94
C LEU A 127 8.92 -24.37 9.71
N ILE A 128 8.98 -23.31 8.90
CA ILE A 128 9.92 -23.23 7.78
C ILE A 128 11.28 -22.72 8.26
N HIS A 129 12.33 -23.50 8.00
CA HIS A 129 13.71 -23.15 8.38
C HIS A 129 14.41 -22.33 7.33
N ALA A 130 14.18 -22.66 6.06
CA ALA A 130 14.79 -21.99 4.92
C ALA A 130 13.97 -22.18 3.65
N HIS A 131 14.18 -21.29 2.70
CA HIS A 131 13.63 -21.35 1.35
C HIS A 131 14.72 -21.00 0.32
N ALA A 132 14.46 -21.33 -0.95
CA ALA A 132 15.33 -21.01 -2.07
C ALA A 132 14.49 -20.90 -3.36
N GLN A 133 15.13 -20.41 -4.41
CA GLN A 133 14.57 -20.42 -5.78
C GLN A 133 15.30 -21.50 -6.59
N ASP A 134 14.54 -22.43 -7.18
CA ASP A 134 15.09 -23.53 -8.00
C ASP A 134 15.11 -23.23 -9.51
N GLY A 135 14.88 -21.96 -9.87
CA GLY A 135 14.88 -21.45 -11.24
C GLY A 135 13.49 -21.10 -11.75
N HIS A 136 12.44 -21.81 -11.32
CA HIS A 136 11.06 -21.55 -11.73
C HIS A 136 10.07 -21.52 -10.57
N THR A 137 10.40 -22.08 -9.42
CA THR A 137 9.50 -22.11 -8.25
C THR A 137 10.26 -21.93 -6.94
N THR A 138 9.55 -21.43 -5.93
CA THR A 138 10.03 -21.48 -4.54
C THR A 138 10.05 -22.93 -4.05
N VAL A 139 11.18 -23.31 -3.45
CA VAL A 139 11.35 -24.53 -2.68
C VAL A 139 11.65 -24.18 -1.23
N ALA A 140 11.24 -25.03 -0.28
CA ALA A 140 11.44 -24.76 1.13
C ALA A 140 11.71 -26.03 1.93
N VAL A 141 12.32 -25.86 3.10
CA VAL A 141 12.52 -26.94 4.07
C VAL A 141 11.95 -26.54 5.41
N GLY A 142 11.12 -27.41 5.99
CA GLY A 142 10.44 -27.14 7.26
C GLY A 142 10.30 -28.38 8.14
N THR A 143 9.84 -28.18 9.38
CA THR A 143 9.58 -29.26 10.34
C THR A 143 8.21 -29.11 10.97
N TYR A 144 7.45 -30.21 10.95
CA TYR A 144 6.18 -30.31 11.67
C TYR A 144 6.41 -30.41 13.17
N LEU A 145 5.81 -29.51 13.95
CA LEU A 145 5.99 -29.45 15.40
C LEU A 145 5.35 -30.63 16.14
N SER A 146 4.27 -31.20 15.58
CA SER A 146 3.53 -32.31 16.19
C SER A 146 4.26 -33.66 16.13
N GLY A 147 5.21 -33.82 15.21
CA GLY A 147 5.90 -35.10 14.97
C GLY A 147 7.41 -35.01 14.77
N GLY A 148 8.00 -33.82 14.70
CA GLY A 148 9.44 -33.60 14.47
C GLY A 148 9.94 -34.00 13.08
N LYS A 149 9.06 -34.51 12.21
CA LYS A 149 9.38 -34.86 10.82
C LYS A 149 9.63 -33.59 10.03
N SER A 150 10.72 -33.61 9.28
CA SER A 150 11.09 -32.50 8.41
C SER A 150 10.73 -32.82 6.97
N VAL A 151 10.37 -31.80 6.20
CA VAL A 151 9.83 -31.94 4.85
C VAL A 151 10.55 -31.00 3.90
N TYR A 152 10.75 -31.46 2.67
CA TYR A 152 11.12 -30.63 1.53
C TYR A 152 9.84 -30.30 0.76
N LEU A 153 9.59 -29.02 0.57
CA LEU A 153 8.46 -28.48 -0.16
C LEU A 153 8.92 -28.01 -1.54
N HIS A 154 8.10 -28.31 -2.55
CA HIS A 154 8.29 -27.86 -3.92
C HIS A 154 7.01 -27.20 -4.42
N GLY A 155 7.17 -26.09 -5.14
CA GLY A 155 6.05 -25.38 -5.75
C GLY A 155 5.42 -24.32 -4.85
N GLU A 156 4.54 -23.55 -5.47
CA GLU A 156 3.88 -22.39 -4.88
C GLU A 156 2.36 -22.50 -5.01
N ASN A 157 1.64 -21.78 -4.15
CA ASN A 157 0.18 -21.71 -4.18
C ASN A 157 -0.45 -23.11 -4.18
N HIS A 158 -1.46 -23.33 -5.02
CA HIS A 158 -2.16 -24.61 -5.21
C HIS A 158 -1.28 -25.75 -5.78
N LEU A 159 -0.01 -25.49 -6.11
CA LEU A 159 0.94 -26.49 -6.60
C LEU A 159 1.98 -26.90 -5.54
N ARG A 160 1.89 -26.34 -4.32
CA ARG A 160 2.82 -26.66 -3.24
C ARG A 160 2.60 -28.09 -2.75
N GLN A 161 3.67 -28.86 -2.71
CA GLN A 161 3.65 -30.28 -2.36
C GLN A 161 4.88 -30.69 -1.56
N ILE A 162 4.75 -31.77 -0.79
CA ILE A 162 5.88 -32.40 -0.09
C ILE A 162 6.61 -33.30 -1.07
N ALA A 163 7.82 -32.91 -1.48
CA ALA A 163 8.62 -33.69 -2.43
C ALA A 163 9.55 -34.70 -1.73
N ASP A 164 9.91 -34.45 -0.47
CA ASP A 164 10.72 -35.39 0.33
C ASP A 164 10.49 -35.21 1.83
N THR A 165 10.88 -36.21 2.64
CA THR A 165 10.74 -36.21 4.09
C THR A 165 12.03 -36.71 4.78
N PHE A 166 12.30 -36.16 5.96
CA PHE A 166 13.50 -36.45 6.74
C PHE A 166 13.16 -36.70 8.21
N ASP A 167 13.99 -37.50 8.86
CA ASP A 167 13.82 -37.84 10.29
C ASP A 167 14.24 -36.70 11.22
N SER A 168 14.98 -35.70 10.74
CA SER A 168 15.42 -34.57 11.56
C SER A 168 15.63 -33.28 10.75
N PRO A 169 15.52 -32.09 11.40
CA PRO A 169 15.78 -30.81 10.76
C PRO A 169 17.21 -30.69 10.22
N ALA A 170 18.19 -31.25 10.94
CA ALA A 170 19.60 -31.20 10.54
C ALA A 170 19.85 -31.96 9.22
N GLN A 171 19.26 -33.14 9.06
CA GLN A 171 19.36 -33.89 7.81
C GLN A 171 18.70 -33.14 6.65
N ALA A 172 17.52 -32.57 6.90
CA ALA A 172 16.78 -31.82 5.90
C ALA A 172 17.55 -30.58 5.44
N LEU A 173 18.13 -29.80 6.37
CA LEU A 173 18.92 -28.61 6.07
C LEU A 173 20.19 -28.92 5.28
N VAL A 174 20.92 -29.99 5.64
CA VAL A 174 22.11 -30.41 4.89
C VAL A 174 21.76 -30.85 3.47
N ALA A 175 20.65 -31.56 3.29
CA ALA A 175 20.18 -31.94 1.97
C ALA A 175 19.75 -30.71 1.14
N PHE A 176 19.07 -29.76 1.78
CA PHE A 176 18.62 -28.51 1.15
C PHE A 176 19.78 -27.61 0.73
N GLU A 177 20.75 -27.36 1.63
CA GLU A 177 21.94 -26.54 1.38
C GLU A 177 22.79 -27.13 0.24
N LYS A 178 22.92 -28.46 0.18
CA LYS A 178 23.67 -29.13 -0.90
C LYS A 178 23.07 -28.87 -2.29
N MET A 179 21.75 -28.72 -2.39
CA MET A 179 21.07 -28.48 -3.67
C MET A 179 20.94 -26.99 -3.99
N HIS A 180 20.71 -26.15 -2.97
CA HIS A 180 20.25 -24.77 -3.16
C HIS A 180 21.09 -23.71 -2.44
N GLY A 181 22.29 -24.06 -1.96
CA GLY A 181 23.11 -23.21 -1.10
C GLY A 181 23.34 -21.78 -1.63
N ASP A 182 23.46 -21.61 -2.96
CA ASP A 182 23.70 -20.32 -3.59
C ASP A 182 22.48 -19.37 -3.54
N THR A 183 21.26 -19.89 -3.45
CA THR A 183 20.00 -19.12 -3.42
C THR A 183 19.22 -19.27 -2.10
N MET A 184 19.76 -20.06 -1.17
CA MET A 184 19.15 -20.37 0.13
C MET A 184 19.07 -19.11 1.01
N ARG A 185 17.88 -18.87 1.55
CA ARG A 185 17.59 -17.82 2.53
C ARG A 185 16.93 -18.43 3.76
N PRO A 186 17.24 -17.95 4.98
CA PRO A 186 16.60 -18.43 6.19
C PRO A 186 15.12 -18.02 6.25
N GLY A 187 14.31 -18.83 6.93
CA GLY A 187 12.89 -18.58 7.17
C GLY A 187 11.97 -18.89 5.98
N PRO A 188 10.67 -18.59 6.09
CA PRO A 188 9.71 -18.77 5.01
C PRO A 188 9.98 -17.81 3.85
N ALA A 189 9.56 -18.22 2.65
CA ALA A 189 9.53 -17.31 1.50
C ALA A 189 8.50 -16.20 1.71
N ARG A 190 8.64 -15.12 0.95
CA ARG A 190 7.61 -14.06 0.92
C ARG A 190 6.28 -14.66 0.46
N MET A 191 5.18 -14.15 1.02
CA MET A 191 3.84 -14.55 0.58
C MET A 191 3.64 -14.16 -0.88
N THR A 192 3.08 -15.09 -1.65
CA THR A 192 2.65 -14.80 -3.03
C THR A 192 1.44 -13.86 -3.03
N ASP A 193 1.11 -13.29 -4.19
CA ASP A 193 -0.10 -12.46 -4.33
C ASP A 193 -1.38 -13.23 -3.99
N THR A 194 -1.43 -14.52 -4.35
CA THR A 194 -2.54 -15.41 -4.02
C THR A 194 -2.66 -15.63 -2.50
N GLU A 195 -1.55 -15.88 -1.81
CA GLU A 195 -1.53 -16.01 -0.34
C GLU A 195 -1.90 -14.68 0.33
N ARG A 196 -1.44 -13.54 -0.21
CA ARG A 196 -1.75 -12.19 0.27
C ARG A 196 -3.25 -11.87 0.09
N ALA A 197 -3.82 -12.22 -1.06
CA ALA A 197 -5.24 -12.04 -1.34
C ALA A 197 -6.13 -12.85 -0.39
N ALA A 198 -5.78 -14.13 -0.16
CA ALA A 198 -6.49 -14.97 0.80
C ALA A 198 -6.44 -14.39 2.23
N ALA A 199 -5.27 -13.91 2.67
CA ALA A 199 -5.12 -13.27 3.99
C ALA A 199 -5.91 -11.95 4.11
N LYS A 200 -5.93 -11.12 3.06
CA LYS A 200 -6.73 -9.88 3.02
C LYS A 200 -8.23 -10.16 3.15
N ALA A 201 -8.74 -11.16 2.43
CA ALA A 201 -10.15 -11.56 2.51
C ALA A 201 -10.57 -11.97 3.92
N GLN A 202 -9.67 -12.59 4.69
CA GLN A 202 -9.94 -13.02 6.07
C GLN A 202 -9.87 -11.88 7.09
N THR A 203 -9.31 -10.72 6.75
CA THR A 203 -9.09 -9.62 7.70
C THR A 203 -10.07 -8.46 7.50
N GLN A 204 -10.54 -8.22 6.27
CA GLN A 204 -11.28 -7.01 5.91
C GLN A 204 -12.78 -6.99 6.26
N LEU A 205 -13.37 -8.11 6.68
CA LEU A 205 -14.80 -8.13 7.05
C LEU A 205 -15.08 -7.67 8.50
N GLY A 206 -14.04 -7.38 9.30
CA GLY A 206 -14.12 -7.02 10.71
C GLY A 206 -14.59 -5.59 11.03
N ALA A 207 -14.99 -4.80 10.03
CA ALA A 207 -15.63 -3.51 10.26
C ALA A 207 -17.16 -3.72 10.36
N PRO A 208 -17.79 -3.60 11.54
CA PRO A 208 -19.24 -3.62 11.61
C PRO A 208 -19.80 -2.48 10.76
N ALA A 209 -20.79 -2.81 9.92
CA ALA A 209 -21.56 -1.83 9.20
C ALA A 209 -22.16 -0.84 10.20
N VAL A 210 -21.56 0.35 10.26
CA VAL A 210 -22.17 1.51 10.89
C VAL A 210 -23.49 1.73 10.17
N GLU A 211 -24.57 1.79 10.95
CA GLU A 211 -25.89 2.29 10.53
C GLU A 211 -25.72 3.46 9.56
N PRO A 212 -26.39 3.50 8.40
CA PRO A 212 -26.02 4.38 7.29
C PRO A 212 -25.87 5.81 7.78
N GLU A 213 -24.61 6.21 7.95
CA GLU A 213 -24.24 7.57 8.23
C GLU A 213 -24.73 8.38 7.03
N PRO A 214 -25.39 9.54 7.24
CA PRO A 214 -25.84 10.37 6.14
C PRO A 214 -24.70 10.53 5.13
N PRO A 215 -24.98 10.45 3.82
CA PRO A 215 -23.96 10.26 2.81
C PRO A 215 -22.81 11.24 3.04
N SER A 216 -21.66 10.69 3.44
CA SER A 216 -20.43 11.47 3.42
C SER A 216 -20.26 11.98 1.99
N PRO A 217 -19.90 13.27 1.80
CA PRO A 217 -19.63 13.77 0.47
C PRO A 217 -18.63 12.82 -0.21
N GLY A 218 -18.97 12.34 -1.41
CA GLY A 218 -18.05 11.49 -2.16
C GLY A 218 -16.71 12.22 -2.39
N PRO A 219 -15.60 11.48 -2.57
CA PRO A 219 -14.31 12.08 -2.85
C PRO A 219 -14.43 13.03 -4.05
N GLU A 220 -14.01 14.28 -3.86
CA GLU A 220 -14.05 15.30 -4.91
C GLU A 220 -12.82 15.12 -5.79
N THR A 221 -13.01 15.08 -7.11
CA THR A 221 -11.90 15.12 -8.06
C THR A 221 -11.38 16.54 -8.13
N VAL A 222 -10.15 16.74 -7.68
CA VAL A 222 -9.47 18.04 -7.66
C VAL A 222 -8.24 18.00 -8.56
N PRO A 223 -7.65 19.14 -8.94
CA PRO A 223 -6.32 19.17 -9.54
C PRO A 223 -5.31 18.46 -8.63
N VAL A 224 -4.32 17.78 -9.23
CA VAL A 224 -3.39 16.91 -8.47
C VAL A 224 -2.70 17.61 -7.30
N TYR A 225 -2.36 18.89 -7.47
CA TYR A 225 -1.65 19.70 -6.48
C TYR A 225 -2.50 20.06 -5.26
N ALA A 226 -3.83 19.88 -5.36
CA ALA A 226 -4.80 20.08 -4.29
C ALA A 226 -5.32 18.75 -3.71
N GLY A 227 -4.79 17.60 -4.17
CA GLY A 227 -5.16 16.29 -3.67
C GLY A 227 -4.74 16.06 -2.22
N ASP A 228 -5.36 15.07 -1.58
CA ASP A 228 -5.03 14.70 -0.21
C ASP A 228 -3.62 14.12 -0.07
N VAL A 229 -3.05 14.32 1.12
CA VAL A 229 -1.84 13.62 1.55
C VAL A 229 -2.20 12.15 1.79
N SER A 230 -1.55 11.25 1.06
CA SER A 230 -1.68 9.80 1.27
C SER A 230 -0.64 9.30 2.25
N ASP A 231 -0.80 8.06 2.69
CA ASP A 231 0.23 7.25 3.31
C ASP A 231 1.47 7.15 2.39
N HIS A 232 2.51 7.92 2.72
CA HIS A 232 3.78 7.96 1.99
C HIS A 232 4.57 6.66 2.13
N ASP A 233 4.44 5.96 3.25
CA ASP A 233 5.03 4.64 3.46
C ASP A 233 4.42 3.61 2.51
N ALA A 234 3.09 3.58 2.42
CA ALA A 234 2.39 2.69 1.51
C ALA A 234 2.72 2.99 0.05
N LEU A 235 2.94 4.26 -0.30
CA LEU A 235 3.35 4.67 -1.65
C LEU A 235 4.75 4.12 -1.98
N LEU A 236 5.74 4.32 -1.09
CA LEU A 236 7.09 3.80 -1.29
C LEU A 236 7.12 2.25 -1.32
N ASP A 237 6.33 1.61 -0.46
CA ASP A 237 6.22 0.15 -0.43
C ASP A 237 5.57 -0.40 -1.71
N THR A 238 4.57 0.28 -2.26
CA THR A 238 3.96 -0.09 -3.54
C THR A 238 4.97 0.03 -4.68
N PHE A 239 5.75 1.11 -4.72
CA PHE A 239 6.83 1.29 -5.68
C PHE A 239 7.87 0.17 -5.59
N LEU A 240 8.34 -0.15 -4.38
CA LEU A 240 9.33 -1.21 -4.17
C LEU A 240 8.80 -2.62 -4.48
N ASP A 241 7.50 -2.84 -4.30
CA ASP A 241 6.84 -4.09 -4.69
C ASP A 241 6.74 -4.23 -6.22
N ALA A 242 6.60 -3.11 -6.96
CA ALA A 242 6.48 -3.10 -8.42
C ALA A 242 7.83 -3.11 -9.16
N HIS A 243 8.90 -2.55 -8.57
CA HIS A 243 10.18 -2.31 -9.23
C HIS A 243 11.32 -3.10 -8.58
N SER A 244 11.60 -4.30 -9.11
CA SER A 244 12.56 -5.26 -8.53
C SER A 244 14.03 -4.85 -8.61
N ASP A 245 14.33 -3.89 -9.49
CA ASP A 245 15.59 -3.16 -9.63
C ASP A 245 15.87 -2.25 -8.43
N TRP A 246 14.90 -2.01 -7.55
CA TRP A 246 15.08 -1.24 -6.32
C TRP A 246 15.14 -2.12 -5.08
N SER A 247 16.13 -1.84 -4.23
CA SER A 247 16.31 -2.53 -2.95
C SER A 247 15.98 -1.61 -1.78
N LYS A 248 15.13 -2.11 -0.88
CA LYS A 248 14.81 -1.46 0.41
C LYS A 248 15.93 -1.69 1.42
N TRP A 249 16.44 -0.61 1.99
CA TRP A 249 17.41 -0.57 3.07
C TRP A 249 16.83 0.23 4.24
N ARG A 250 16.88 -0.33 5.44
CA ARG A 250 16.59 0.40 6.67
C ARG A 250 17.87 0.59 7.45
N THR A 251 18.00 1.76 8.06
CA THR A 251 19.07 2.00 9.04
C THR A 251 18.69 1.33 10.37
N TRP A 252 19.54 1.45 11.40
CA TRP A 252 19.22 0.86 12.71
C TRP A 252 18.00 1.48 13.39
N SER A 253 17.58 2.70 12.98
CA SER A 253 16.29 3.25 13.36
C SER A 253 15.25 2.99 12.26
N ASP A 254 14.03 2.65 12.68
CA ASP A 254 12.85 2.56 11.81
C ASP A 254 12.32 3.96 11.41
N GLU A 255 13.12 5.03 11.57
CA GLU A 255 12.76 6.42 11.27
C GLU A 255 13.04 6.80 9.80
N THR A 256 13.82 6.00 9.07
CA THR A 256 14.15 6.30 7.68
C THR A 256 14.26 5.05 6.83
N THR A 257 13.55 5.03 5.70
CA THR A 257 13.70 4.03 4.64
C THR A 257 14.55 4.62 3.51
N HIS A 258 15.54 3.85 3.06
CA HIS A 258 16.25 4.13 1.82
C HIS A 258 15.83 3.10 0.77
N ALA A 259 15.45 3.54 -0.42
CA ALA A 259 15.33 2.69 -1.60
C ALA A 259 16.52 3.00 -2.52
N ILE A 260 17.25 1.97 -2.92
CA ILE A 260 18.47 2.10 -3.71
C ILE A 260 18.30 1.26 -4.98
N HIS A 261 18.39 1.90 -6.15
CA HIS A 261 18.40 1.21 -7.44
C HIS A 261 19.62 0.26 -7.55
N GLU A 262 19.54 -0.80 -8.34
CA GLU A 262 20.54 -1.86 -8.43
C GLU A 262 21.94 -1.36 -8.82
N ASP A 263 21.99 -0.31 -9.66
CA ASP A 263 23.23 0.38 -10.04
C ASP A 263 23.85 1.21 -8.91
N GLN A 264 23.14 1.40 -7.80
CA GLN A 264 23.50 2.19 -6.61
C GLN A 264 23.76 3.69 -6.86
N THR A 265 23.46 4.15 -8.08
CA THR A 265 23.58 5.52 -8.58
C THR A 265 22.30 6.33 -8.43
N LEU A 266 21.18 5.70 -8.04
CA LEU A 266 19.92 6.38 -7.77
C LEU A 266 19.36 5.93 -6.42
N ARG A 267 18.93 6.89 -5.60
CA ARG A 267 18.47 6.65 -4.22
C ARG A 267 17.26 7.50 -3.90
N ILE A 268 16.32 6.90 -3.19
CA ILE A 268 15.18 7.55 -2.55
C ILE A 268 15.36 7.37 -1.04
N GLU A 269 15.18 8.44 -0.29
CA GLU A 269 15.15 8.47 1.17
C GLU A 269 13.77 8.97 1.59
N LEU A 270 13.09 8.23 2.45
CA LEU A 270 11.85 8.60 3.09
C LEU A 270 12.06 8.65 4.60
N ILE A 271 11.88 9.83 5.19
CA ILE A 271 11.88 10.08 6.63
C ILE A 271 10.44 9.88 7.13
N HIS A 272 10.26 8.88 7.98
CA HIS A 272 8.98 8.51 8.55
C HIS A 272 8.52 9.52 9.60
N GLU A 273 7.22 9.76 9.67
CA GLU A 273 6.61 10.68 10.64
C GLU A 273 7.15 12.13 10.58
N SER A 274 7.74 12.55 9.45
CA SER A 274 8.21 13.92 9.27
C SER A 274 7.04 14.92 9.34
N PRO A 275 7.19 16.06 10.04
CA PRO A 275 6.19 17.12 10.03
C PRO A 275 5.79 17.53 8.62
N ALA A 276 4.55 17.97 8.45
CA ALA A 276 3.95 18.30 7.16
C ALA A 276 4.78 19.31 6.34
N ASP A 277 5.42 20.26 7.00
CA ASP A 277 6.26 21.32 6.43
C ASP A 277 7.75 20.96 6.33
N ASP A 278 8.17 19.85 6.96
CA ASP A 278 9.54 19.36 6.91
C ASP A 278 9.75 18.45 5.69
N THR A 279 11.01 18.30 5.28
CA THR A 279 11.38 17.37 4.21
C THR A 279 11.13 15.94 4.66
N ALA A 280 10.30 15.23 3.89
CA ALA A 280 10.02 13.81 4.10
C ALA A 280 10.70 12.94 3.04
N TRP A 281 10.79 13.45 1.80
CA TRP A 281 11.38 12.71 0.67
C TRP A 281 12.65 13.38 0.19
N THR A 282 13.68 12.57 -0.10
CA THR A 282 14.84 12.98 -0.88
C THR A 282 15.11 11.95 -1.98
N VAL A 283 15.08 12.37 -3.24
CA VAL A 283 15.54 11.60 -4.39
C VAL A 283 16.87 12.17 -4.84
N ALA A 284 17.87 11.33 -5.06
CA ALA A 284 19.18 11.78 -5.51
C ALA A 284 19.84 10.77 -6.46
N ALA A 285 20.49 11.31 -7.49
CA ALA A 285 21.33 10.54 -8.39
C ALA A 285 22.82 10.88 -8.20
N TYR A 286 23.67 9.93 -8.54
CA TYR A 286 25.11 9.94 -8.34
C TYR A 286 25.81 9.44 -9.61
N GLU A 287 26.98 9.98 -9.93
CA GLU A 287 27.75 9.55 -11.10
C GLU A 287 28.28 8.12 -10.93
N THR A 288 28.66 7.77 -9.70
CA THR A 288 29.05 6.43 -9.29
C THR A 288 28.48 6.16 -7.89
N PRO A 289 28.44 4.90 -7.42
CA PRO A 289 27.91 4.57 -6.08
C PRO A 289 28.57 5.32 -4.92
N VAL A 290 29.76 5.91 -5.12
CA VAL A 290 30.55 6.62 -4.10
C VAL A 290 30.89 8.07 -4.49
N SER A 291 30.39 8.56 -5.63
CA SER A 291 30.59 9.95 -6.06
C SER A 291 29.72 10.90 -5.25
N ASP A 292 29.97 12.20 -5.40
CA ASP A 292 29.05 13.24 -4.95
C ASP A 292 27.71 13.19 -5.73
N ARG A 293 26.67 13.80 -5.16
CA ARG A 293 25.34 13.88 -5.77
C ARG A 293 25.42 14.70 -7.07
N MET A 294 24.93 14.14 -8.17
CA MET A 294 24.78 14.86 -9.44
C MET A 294 23.60 15.81 -9.37
N TRP A 295 22.45 15.30 -8.91
CA TRP A 295 21.24 16.06 -8.71
C TRP A 295 20.46 15.50 -7.52
N ALA A 296 19.63 16.35 -6.93
CA ALA A 296 18.70 15.98 -5.89
C ALA A 296 17.36 16.70 -6.05
N LEU A 297 16.31 16.04 -5.56
CA LEU A 297 14.97 16.55 -5.44
C LEU A 297 14.46 16.21 -4.03
N THR A 298 13.85 17.16 -3.34
CA THR A 298 13.28 16.97 -2.01
C THR A 298 11.81 17.35 -1.99
N ALA A 299 10.98 16.65 -1.23
CA ALA A 299 9.57 16.98 -1.08
C ALA A 299 9.14 16.95 0.40
N THR A 300 8.22 17.83 0.77
CA THR A 300 7.69 17.93 2.15
C THR A 300 6.72 16.79 2.48
N GLY A 301 6.50 16.52 3.77
CA GLY A 301 5.55 15.51 4.25
C GLY A 301 4.09 15.74 3.81
N ALA A 302 3.71 16.97 3.46
CA ALA A 302 2.39 17.28 2.93
C ALA A 302 2.25 17.16 1.40
N THR A 303 3.27 16.66 0.68
CA THR A 303 3.18 16.53 -0.78
C THR A 303 2.08 15.51 -1.15
N PRO A 304 1.14 15.85 -2.05
CA PRO A 304 0.06 14.95 -2.44
C PRO A 304 0.58 13.67 -3.08
N ALA A 305 -0.11 12.57 -2.81
CA ALA A 305 0.25 11.24 -3.28
C ALA A 305 0.46 11.16 -4.80
N PRO A 306 -0.44 11.70 -5.64
CA PRO A 306 -0.30 11.49 -7.07
C PRO A 306 0.84 12.34 -7.68
N VAL A 307 1.32 13.39 -6.99
CA VAL A 307 2.54 14.11 -7.38
C VAL A 307 3.77 13.25 -7.11
N LEU A 308 3.83 12.59 -5.95
CA LEU A 308 4.91 11.67 -5.60
C LEU A 308 4.85 10.40 -6.45
N GLN A 309 3.67 9.92 -6.80
CA GLN A 309 3.48 8.76 -7.66
C GLN A 309 4.04 9.02 -9.06
N GLU A 310 3.72 10.16 -9.68
CA GLU A 310 4.31 10.55 -10.98
C GLU A 310 5.83 10.59 -10.90
N LEU A 311 6.38 11.16 -9.83
CA LEU A 311 7.82 11.21 -9.62
C LEU A 311 8.41 9.78 -9.57
N LEU A 312 7.75 8.86 -8.88
CA LEU A 312 8.22 7.47 -8.76
C LEU A 312 8.07 6.69 -10.07
N ASP A 313 6.96 6.85 -10.78
CA ASP A 313 6.71 6.22 -12.08
C ASP A 313 7.78 6.67 -13.10
N ASP A 314 8.06 7.98 -13.13
CA ASP A 314 9.16 8.53 -13.94
C ASP A 314 10.52 7.95 -13.56
N LEU A 315 10.78 7.76 -12.26
CA LEU A 315 12.04 7.19 -11.75
C LEU A 315 12.25 5.74 -12.19
N ALA A 316 11.17 4.98 -12.38
CA ALA A 316 11.22 3.59 -12.83
C ALA A 316 11.44 3.45 -14.35
N ASP A 317 10.81 4.31 -15.14
CA ASP A 317 10.81 4.18 -16.62
C ASP A 317 12.02 4.86 -17.28
N GLY A 318 12.78 5.66 -16.54
CA GLY A 318 13.88 6.45 -17.09
C GLY A 318 15.17 5.65 -17.37
N GLU A 319 15.72 5.81 -18.58
CA GLU A 319 17.14 5.56 -18.82
C GLU A 319 17.94 6.70 -18.16
N TRP A 320 18.42 6.49 -16.94
CA TRP A 320 19.28 7.44 -16.21
C TRP A 320 20.73 7.47 -16.72
N ASP A 321 21.00 6.75 -17.81
CA ASP A 321 22.29 6.72 -18.48
C ASP A 321 22.45 7.99 -19.30
N THR A 322 23.09 9.02 -18.73
CA THR A 322 24.00 9.91 -19.47
C THR A 322 24.60 10.98 -18.55
N ALA A 323 25.93 11.03 -18.56
CA ALA A 323 26.83 12.16 -18.27
C ALA A 323 26.28 13.32 -17.42
N VAL A 324 26.92 13.59 -16.27
CA VAL A 324 26.86 14.83 -15.46
C VAL A 324 26.03 15.90 -16.14
N GLY A 325 24.77 16.06 -15.70
CA GLY A 325 23.77 16.87 -16.37
C GLY A 325 24.37 18.18 -16.88
N THR A 326 24.11 18.50 -18.15
CA THR A 326 24.49 19.83 -18.65
C THR A 326 23.72 20.85 -17.82
N PRO A 327 24.34 21.94 -17.33
CA PRO A 327 23.66 22.96 -16.55
C PRO A 327 22.37 23.41 -17.25
N VAL A 328 21.31 23.67 -16.49
CA VAL A 328 20.02 24.14 -17.05
C VAL A 328 20.26 25.34 -17.96
N ASP A 329 19.90 25.19 -19.23
CA ASP A 329 19.88 26.27 -20.21
C ASP A 329 18.44 26.70 -20.51
N GLU A 330 18.28 27.72 -21.35
CA GLU A 330 16.97 28.26 -21.74
C GLU A 330 16.06 27.20 -22.41
N LYS A 331 16.67 26.26 -23.14
CA LYS A 331 15.94 25.17 -23.78
C LYS A 331 15.40 24.20 -22.74
N THR A 332 16.20 23.86 -21.73
CA THR A 332 15.76 23.05 -20.59
C THR A 332 14.60 23.71 -19.85
N VAL A 333 14.70 25.01 -19.56
CA VAL A 333 13.61 25.75 -18.89
C VAL A 333 12.33 25.73 -19.71
N THR A 334 12.46 25.98 -21.02
CA THR A 334 11.31 25.97 -21.95
C THR A 334 10.68 24.58 -22.02
N THR A 335 11.48 23.52 -22.20
CA THR A 335 10.97 22.13 -22.27
C THR A 335 10.29 21.72 -20.96
N ALA A 336 10.90 22.00 -19.81
CA ALA A 336 10.34 21.64 -18.51
C ALA A 336 9.00 22.32 -18.22
N THR A 337 8.75 23.51 -18.77
CA THR A 337 7.57 24.34 -18.41
C THR A 337 6.59 24.56 -19.54
N GLN A 338 6.84 23.96 -20.71
CA GLN A 338 5.94 23.99 -21.86
C GLN A 338 4.54 23.48 -21.48
N PRO A 339 4.37 22.37 -20.73
CA PRO A 339 3.05 21.91 -20.29
C PRO A 339 2.24 22.96 -19.52
N LEU A 340 2.89 23.69 -18.60
CA LEU A 340 2.22 24.73 -17.81
C LEU A 340 1.75 25.87 -18.70
N THR A 341 2.58 26.27 -19.66
CA THR A 341 2.26 27.32 -20.62
C THR A 341 1.09 26.91 -21.52
N ASP A 342 1.08 25.66 -22.00
CA ASP A 342 0.02 25.10 -22.83
C ASP A 342 -1.31 24.95 -22.07
N ALA A 343 -1.24 24.66 -20.76
CA ALA A 343 -2.38 24.66 -19.85
C ALA A 343 -2.86 26.07 -19.45
N GLY A 344 -2.24 27.13 -19.96
CA GLY A 344 -2.64 28.51 -19.74
C GLY A 344 -2.25 29.08 -18.38
N TRP A 345 -1.21 28.52 -17.72
CA TRP A 345 -0.67 29.09 -16.50
C TRP A 345 -0.03 30.45 -16.78
N ASN A 346 -0.15 31.36 -15.82
CA ASN A 346 0.40 32.71 -15.93
C ASN A 346 1.92 32.65 -15.80
N HIS A 347 2.62 33.02 -16.86
CA HIS A 347 4.07 33.14 -16.88
C HIS A 347 4.50 34.57 -16.53
N THR A 348 5.37 34.70 -15.52
CA THR A 348 5.93 35.97 -15.05
C THR A 348 7.43 35.86 -14.86
N VAL A 349 8.15 36.95 -15.17
CA VAL A 349 9.59 37.06 -14.94
C VAL A 349 9.81 38.23 -13.97
N ASP A 350 10.35 37.94 -12.79
CA ASP A 350 10.66 38.94 -11.76
C ASP A 350 12.14 38.84 -11.34
N GLY A 351 12.96 39.68 -11.97
CA GLY A 351 14.40 39.74 -11.72
C GLY A 351 15.08 38.40 -12.03
N ARG A 352 15.48 37.68 -10.98
CA ARG A 352 16.16 36.37 -11.10
C ARG A 352 15.20 35.19 -11.19
N TRP A 353 13.91 35.41 -10.96
CA TRP A 353 12.92 34.35 -10.86
C TRP A 353 12.05 34.31 -12.12
N ILE A 354 11.82 33.12 -12.62
CA ILE A 354 10.81 32.85 -13.64
C ILE A 354 9.74 31.98 -12.97
N ARG A 355 8.47 32.38 -13.08
CA ARG A 355 7.37 31.74 -12.35
C ARG A 355 6.19 31.48 -13.25
N TRP A 356 5.65 30.27 -13.16
CA TRP A 356 4.38 29.83 -13.72
C TRP A 356 3.42 29.61 -12.57
N THR A 357 2.26 30.26 -12.58
CA THR A 357 1.23 30.08 -11.55
C THR A 357 -0.10 29.73 -12.18
N THR A 358 -0.89 28.92 -11.50
CA THR A 358 -2.28 28.69 -11.89
C THR A 358 -3.03 30.03 -12.02
N PRO A 359 -4.10 30.11 -12.83
CA PRO A 359 -4.94 31.30 -12.89
C PRO A 359 -5.51 31.73 -11.52
N ALA A 360 -5.71 30.77 -10.61
CA ALA A 360 -6.16 31.01 -9.24
C ALA A 360 -5.03 31.46 -8.30
N GLY A 361 -3.76 31.22 -8.65
CA GLY A 361 -2.59 31.60 -7.85
C GLY A 361 -2.36 30.70 -6.63
N ASP A 362 -2.97 29.52 -6.60
CA ASP A 362 -2.93 28.53 -5.53
C ASP A 362 -1.89 27.42 -5.75
N ALA A 363 -1.25 27.39 -6.91
CA ALA A 363 -0.08 26.55 -7.17
C ALA A 363 0.87 27.22 -8.17
N GLY A 364 2.13 26.79 -8.14
CA GLY A 364 3.15 27.35 -9.02
C GLY A 364 4.41 26.53 -9.15
N VAL A 365 5.13 26.78 -10.24
CA VAL A 365 6.50 26.35 -10.47
C VAL A 365 7.36 27.60 -10.60
N GLN A 366 8.50 27.63 -9.91
CA GLN A 366 9.45 28.72 -9.92
C GLN A 366 10.85 28.22 -10.25
N PHE A 367 11.51 28.91 -11.16
CA PHE A 367 12.91 28.72 -11.54
C PHE A 367 13.75 29.90 -11.05
N ASP A 368 14.86 29.61 -10.34
CA ASP A 368 15.88 30.59 -9.95
C ASP A 368 17.05 30.58 -10.95
N ALA A 369 17.08 31.56 -11.85
CA ALA A 369 18.17 31.70 -12.81
C ALA A 369 19.52 31.99 -12.13
N PHE A 370 19.53 32.51 -10.91
CA PHE A 370 20.75 32.74 -10.14
C PHE A 370 21.24 31.44 -9.49
N ALA A 371 20.36 30.67 -8.85
CA ALA A 371 20.74 29.38 -8.27
C ALA A 371 21.22 28.39 -9.34
N ALA A 372 20.65 28.44 -10.55
CA ALA A 372 21.07 27.62 -11.68
C ALA A 372 22.55 27.82 -12.09
N GLN A 373 23.15 28.97 -11.75
CA GLN A 373 24.55 29.29 -12.07
C GLN A 373 25.54 28.88 -10.98
N HIS A 374 25.07 28.34 -9.85
CA HIS A 374 25.93 27.95 -8.72
C HIS A 374 26.21 26.44 -8.72
N HIS A 375 27.35 26.05 -8.14
CA HIS A 375 27.79 24.66 -8.07
C HIS A 375 26.77 23.76 -7.35
N PRO A 376 26.63 22.48 -7.75
CA PRO A 376 25.67 21.53 -7.19
C PRO A 376 25.84 21.26 -5.69
N GLU A 377 27.01 21.56 -5.12
CA GLU A 377 27.29 21.44 -3.68
C GLU A 377 26.56 22.49 -2.82
N GLN A 378 26.15 23.61 -3.41
CA GLN A 378 25.32 24.59 -2.72
C GLN A 378 23.87 24.14 -2.89
N ALA A 379 23.27 23.63 -1.80
CA ALA A 379 21.89 23.14 -1.72
C ALA A 379 20.82 24.23 -1.91
N LEU A 380 20.99 25.10 -2.90
CA LEU A 380 20.01 26.09 -3.32
C LEU A 380 19.04 25.41 -4.27
N ALA A 381 17.75 25.46 -3.93
CA ALA A 381 16.69 25.00 -4.80
C ALA A 381 16.67 25.85 -6.08
N THR A 382 17.01 25.26 -7.22
CA THR A 382 16.88 25.90 -8.55
C THR A 382 15.44 25.90 -9.02
N TRP A 383 14.75 24.79 -8.78
CA TRP A 383 13.34 24.63 -9.06
C TRP A 383 12.59 24.55 -7.74
N THR A 384 11.46 25.26 -7.65
CA THR A 384 10.53 25.16 -6.54
C THR A 384 9.13 24.97 -7.10
N VAL A 385 8.53 23.83 -6.79
CA VAL A 385 7.13 23.52 -7.03
C VAL A 385 6.40 23.67 -5.71
N TRP A 386 5.23 24.29 -5.73
CA TRP A 386 4.46 24.54 -4.53
C TRP A 386 2.96 24.56 -4.82
N ALA A 387 2.16 24.26 -3.79
CA ALA A 387 0.76 24.59 -3.76
C ALA A 387 0.35 25.08 -2.37
N GLY A 388 -0.71 25.88 -2.30
CA GLY A 388 -1.22 26.46 -1.07
C GLY A 388 -1.68 27.91 -1.22
N PRO A 389 -2.11 28.56 -0.13
CA PRO A 389 -2.76 29.87 -0.18
C PRO A 389 -1.81 31.02 -0.57
N ASN A 390 -0.49 30.84 -0.42
CA ASN A 390 0.53 31.82 -0.79
C ASN A 390 1.87 31.11 -1.04
N PRO A 391 2.66 31.47 -2.08
CA PRO A 391 4.02 30.96 -2.27
C PRO A 391 4.96 31.13 -1.07
N ASP A 392 4.76 32.13 -0.22
CA ASP A 392 5.55 32.35 1.01
C ASP A 392 5.13 31.41 2.16
N ARG A 393 3.96 30.77 2.04
CA ARG A 393 3.39 29.83 3.02
C ARG A 393 2.69 28.68 2.28
N PRO A 394 3.47 27.88 1.55
CA PRO A 394 2.94 26.75 0.82
C PRO A 394 2.41 25.69 1.79
N THR A 395 1.38 24.97 1.36
CA THR A 395 0.89 23.77 2.06
C THR A 395 1.89 22.63 1.91
N TRP A 396 2.55 22.54 0.76
CA TRP A 396 3.63 21.60 0.47
C TRP A 396 4.59 22.19 -0.56
N THR A 397 5.85 21.73 -0.53
CA THR A 397 6.86 22.10 -1.52
C THR A 397 7.65 20.91 -2.02
N LEU A 398 8.10 21.04 -3.26
CA LEU A 398 9.13 20.20 -3.86
C LEU A 398 10.23 21.11 -4.41
N HIS A 399 11.47 20.80 -4.04
CA HIS A 399 12.66 21.53 -4.49
C HIS A 399 13.53 20.63 -5.35
N ALA A 400 14.03 21.15 -6.47
CA ALA A 400 14.95 20.42 -7.32
C ALA A 400 16.22 21.23 -7.61
N SER A 401 17.34 20.52 -7.69
CA SER A 401 18.67 21.07 -7.95
C SER A 401 18.88 21.49 -9.43
N PRO A 402 19.97 22.20 -9.76
CA PRO A 402 20.22 22.68 -11.13
C PRO A 402 20.38 21.59 -12.19
N HIS A 403 20.72 20.36 -11.81
CA HIS A 403 21.00 19.26 -12.76
C HIS A 403 19.89 18.22 -12.79
N THR A 404 18.74 18.50 -12.18
CA THR A 404 17.58 17.62 -12.26
C THR A 404 17.15 17.47 -13.73
N PRO A 405 16.93 16.23 -14.22
CA PRO A 405 16.62 15.98 -15.62
C PRO A 405 15.42 16.79 -16.13
N SER A 406 15.54 17.34 -17.33
CA SER A 406 14.49 18.17 -17.92
C SER A 406 13.21 17.39 -18.24
N SER A 407 13.35 16.08 -18.56
CA SER A 407 12.22 15.18 -18.78
C SER A 407 11.41 15.00 -17.49
N LEU A 408 12.08 14.73 -16.38
CA LEU A 408 11.47 14.62 -15.06
C LEU A 408 10.69 15.89 -14.68
N LEU A 409 11.30 17.06 -14.90
CA LEU A 409 10.64 18.34 -14.64
C LEU A 409 9.46 18.62 -15.59
N ALA A 410 9.53 18.14 -16.84
CA ALA A 410 8.45 18.29 -17.81
C ALA A 410 7.25 17.39 -17.47
N ASN A 411 7.49 16.14 -17.10
CA ASN A 411 6.43 15.20 -16.69
C ASN A 411 5.76 15.64 -15.39
N LEU A 412 6.54 16.10 -14.40
CA LEU A 412 5.98 16.75 -13.21
C LEU A 412 5.11 17.96 -13.57
N SER A 413 5.56 18.78 -14.53
CA SER A 413 4.78 19.94 -14.98
C SER A 413 3.51 19.55 -15.74
N GLU A 414 3.55 18.49 -16.55
CA GLU A 414 2.39 17.91 -17.22
C GLU A 414 1.37 17.39 -16.20
N ASN A 415 1.83 16.64 -15.20
CA ASN A 415 0.98 16.15 -14.13
C ASN A 415 0.37 17.31 -13.32
N LEU A 416 1.13 18.35 -12.98
CA LEU A 416 0.58 19.54 -12.33
C LEU A 416 -0.48 20.26 -13.17
N ALA A 417 -0.28 20.32 -14.49
CA ALA A 417 -1.16 21.01 -15.41
C ALA A 417 -2.49 20.26 -15.64
N HIS A 418 -2.44 18.93 -15.72
CA HIS A 418 -3.54 18.11 -16.23
C HIS A 418 -3.95 16.95 -15.33
N GLY A 419 -3.10 16.57 -14.38
CA GLY A 419 -3.33 15.52 -13.42
C GLY A 419 -4.47 15.85 -12.46
N THR A 420 -5.13 14.79 -11.99
CA THR A 420 -6.23 14.89 -11.03
C THR A 420 -5.92 14.04 -9.80
N GLY A 421 -6.28 14.55 -8.64
CA GLY A 421 -6.24 13.86 -7.37
C GLY A 421 -7.64 13.72 -6.78
N THR A 422 -7.71 13.08 -5.62
CA THR A 422 -8.92 13.04 -4.79
C THR A 422 -8.71 13.91 -3.57
N HIS A 423 -9.73 14.68 -3.22
CA HIS A 423 -9.79 15.44 -1.97
C HIS A 423 -11.06 15.04 -1.23
N GLN A 424 -10.91 14.61 0.01
CA GLN A 424 -12.03 14.29 0.87
C GLN A 424 -12.61 15.60 1.37
N ALA A 425 -13.74 16.02 0.80
CA ALA A 425 -14.46 17.19 1.26
C ALA A 425 -14.81 17.02 2.74
N GLN A 426 -14.07 17.70 3.62
CA GLN A 426 -14.43 17.79 5.01
C GLN A 426 -15.86 18.32 5.08
N ALA A 427 -16.75 17.55 5.72
CA ALA A 427 -18.11 17.98 5.99
C ALA A 427 -18.05 19.34 6.70
N ILE A 428 -18.40 20.40 5.98
CA ILE A 428 -18.62 21.73 6.54
C ILE A 428 -19.84 21.59 7.46
N GLY A 429 -19.56 21.26 8.71
CA GLY A 429 -20.55 20.75 9.65
C GLY A 429 -20.37 21.28 11.07
N HIS A 430 -19.81 22.48 11.24
CA HIS A 430 -20.21 23.33 12.34
C HIS A 430 -20.18 24.79 11.89
N GLU A 431 -21.37 25.28 11.50
CA GLU A 431 -21.72 26.68 11.68
C GLU A 431 -21.36 27.06 13.11
N ARG A 432 -20.20 27.71 13.29
CA ARG A 432 -19.92 28.48 14.49
C ARG A 432 -20.81 29.71 14.41
N ARG A 433 -22.08 29.49 14.78
CA ARG A 433 -23.10 30.50 15.02
C ARG A 433 -22.44 31.66 15.75
N ALA A 434 -22.49 32.82 15.10
CA ALA A 434 -22.00 34.09 15.63
C ALA A 434 -22.60 34.33 17.03
N ASN A 435 -21.81 34.09 18.07
CA ASN A 435 -22.05 34.68 19.38
C ASN A 435 -21.36 36.05 19.39
N LEU A 436 -22.10 37.04 18.91
CA LEU A 436 -21.91 38.44 19.29
C LEU A 436 -22.22 38.59 20.79
N ALA A 437 -21.18 38.67 21.62
CA ALA A 437 -21.13 39.32 22.93
C ALA A 437 -19.71 39.06 23.50
N ALA A 438 -18.94 39.97 24.07
CA ALA A 438 -19.15 41.35 24.47
C ALA A 438 -17.76 42.02 24.61
N SER A 439 -17.75 43.35 24.59
CA SER A 439 -16.59 44.25 24.74
C SER A 439 -15.59 43.86 25.85
N PRO A 440 -14.30 44.24 25.71
CA PRO A 440 -13.29 43.99 26.74
C PRO A 440 -13.59 44.78 28.02
N PRO A 441 -13.28 44.24 29.22
CA PRO A 441 -13.46 44.97 30.45
C PRO A 441 -12.43 46.10 30.57
N THR A 442 -12.94 47.32 30.67
CA THR A 442 -12.23 48.53 31.08
C THR A 442 -11.59 48.33 32.45
N ILE A 443 -10.27 48.52 32.54
CA ILE A 443 -9.53 48.59 33.80
C ILE A 443 -9.96 49.86 34.56
N PRO A 444 -10.43 49.79 35.82
CA PRO A 444 -10.65 50.98 36.62
C PRO A 444 -9.34 51.50 37.22
N ALA A 445 -9.07 52.78 37.02
CA ALA A 445 -7.99 53.50 37.70
C ALA A 445 -8.21 53.55 39.23
N PRO A 446 -7.15 53.49 40.05
CA PRO A 446 -7.27 53.54 41.50
C PRO A 446 -7.61 54.96 41.97
N LYS A 447 -8.74 55.12 42.67
CA LYS A 447 -9.07 56.33 43.43
C LYS A 447 -8.34 56.31 44.78
N ALA A 448 -7.63 57.39 45.04
CA ALA A 448 -6.98 57.70 46.30
C ALA A 448 -7.96 57.65 47.50
N GLY A 449 -7.54 56.99 48.57
CA GLY A 449 -8.16 57.04 49.90
C GLY A 449 -7.38 57.98 50.84
N PRO A 450 -8.04 58.56 51.86
CA PRO A 450 -7.60 59.78 52.53
C PRO A 450 -6.56 59.56 53.62
N ALA A 451 -5.76 60.60 53.84
CA ALA A 451 -4.87 60.77 54.96
C ALA A 451 -5.63 60.79 56.30
N VAL A 452 -5.12 60.06 57.29
CA VAL A 452 -5.43 60.30 58.70
C VAL A 452 -4.12 60.36 59.48
N SER A 453 -3.90 61.55 60.01
CA SER A 453 -2.85 61.95 60.95
C SER A 453 -2.79 61.07 62.20
N ARG A 454 -1.58 60.78 62.66
CA ARG A 454 -1.30 60.56 64.09
C ARG A 454 -0.08 61.38 64.49
N THR A 455 -0.35 62.48 65.19
CA THR A 455 0.56 63.12 66.13
C THR A 455 0.40 62.45 67.48
N ARG A 456 1.48 61.84 68.00
CA ARG A 456 2.16 62.29 69.23
C ARG A 456 3.46 61.51 69.41
#